data_AF-A0A0Q9QCY1-F1
#
_entry.id   AF-A0A0Q9QCY1-F1
#
_cell.length_a   1.000
_cell.length_b   1.000
_cell.length_c   1.000
_cell.angle_alpha   90.00
_cell.angle_beta   90.00
_cell.angle_gamma   90.00
#
_symmetry.space_group_name_H-M   'P 1'
#
loop_
_entity.id
_entity.type
_entity.pdbx_description
1 polymer ?
#
loop_
_entity_poly.entity_id
_entity_poly.type
_entity_poly.pdbx_seq_one_letter_code
_entity_poly.pdbx_strand_id
1 'polypeptide(L)'
;MKSALLAASLVLVGGTALGCSGGGGGAGAPTDASEEDYCAGYQSLFDDMSTMADATDAEIIAQIKDWAATMEETGTPEDMPEDARAGFETTMTLIDDLDDDAKQEDFEKIDEDLTEDETAQVDEFDTYTTDTCGSPMDNLEVPEIPTETPSQ
;
A
#
# COMPACT_ATOMS: atom_id res chain seq x y z
N MET A 1 -8.37 41.10 -38.51
CA MET A 1 -7.80 39.76 -38.24
C MET A 1 -8.77 39.03 -37.33
N LYS A 2 -8.96 37.74 -37.56
CA LYS A 2 -10.16 36.95 -37.21
C LYS A 2 -10.20 36.61 -35.71
N SER A 3 -11.33 36.85 -35.06
CA SER A 3 -11.65 36.35 -33.71
C SER A 3 -12.16 34.92 -33.84
N ALA A 4 -11.35 33.94 -33.43
CA ALA A 4 -11.78 32.55 -33.33
C ALA A 4 -12.24 32.28 -31.89
N LEU A 5 -13.54 32.06 -31.73
CA LEU A 5 -14.16 31.50 -30.53
C LEU A 5 -13.87 29.99 -30.54
N LEU A 6 -13.10 29.50 -29.57
CA LEU A 6 -12.94 28.07 -29.31
C LEU A 6 -13.99 27.65 -28.29
N ALA A 7 -14.89 26.77 -28.75
CA ALA A 7 -15.85 26.05 -27.93
C ALA A 7 -15.11 24.99 -27.10
N ALA A 8 -15.20 25.08 -25.78
CA ALA A 8 -14.83 24.00 -24.87
C ALA A 8 -16.12 23.26 -24.46
N SER A 9 -16.40 22.16 -25.15
CA SER A 9 -17.43 21.22 -24.77
C SER A 9 -16.89 20.34 -23.63
N LEU A 10 -17.17 20.70 -22.38
CA LEU A 10 -17.00 19.76 -21.26
C LEU A 10 -18.08 18.68 -21.37
N VAL A 11 -17.69 17.50 -21.85
CA VAL A 11 -18.50 16.29 -21.68
C VAL A 11 -18.10 15.71 -20.33
N LEU A 12 -18.83 16.11 -19.27
CA LEU A 12 -18.84 15.37 -18.01
C LEU A 12 -19.56 14.04 -18.26
N VAL A 13 -18.79 12.97 -18.46
CA VAL A 13 -19.29 11.61 -18.23
C VAL A 13 -19.13 11.35 -16.73
N GLY A 14 -20.11 11.80 -15.95
CA GLY A 14 -20.25 11.41 -14.55
C GLY A 14 -20.76 9.97 -14.51
N GLY A 15 -19.86 9.05 -14.23
CA GLY A 15 -20.15 7.65 -13.91
C GLY A 15 -21.04 7.57 -12.67
N THR A 16 -22.03 6.68 -12.77
CA THR A 16 -23.10 6.48 -11.81
C THR A 16 -22.63 5.80 -10.53
N ALA A 17 -22.93 6.43 -9.40
CA ALA A 17 -23.31 5.85 -8.11
C ALA A 17 -22.99 4.36 -7.85
N LEU A 18 -21.96 4.14 -7.03
CA LEU A 18 -21.90 3.17 -5.92
C LEU A 18 -21.57 4.08 -4.71
N GLY A 19 -22.17 4.08 -3.52
CA GLY A 19 -22.92 3.07 -2.78
C GLY A 19 -22.16 2.80 -1.47
N CYS A 20 -22.44 3.57 -0.39
CA CYS A 20 -21.83 3.52 0.97
C CYS A 20 -20.35 3.99 1.06
N SER A 21 -19.80 4.60 2.11
CA SER A 21 -20.23 5.47 3.21
C SER A 21 -18.96 5.79 4.02
N GLY A 22 -18.36 6.98 3.87
CA GLY A 22 -17.15 7.37 4.61
C GLY A 22 -16.39 8.44 3.82
N GLY A 23 -15.91 9.49 4.48
CA GLY A 23 -15.54 10.76 3.84
C GLY A 23 -14.21 10.75 3.09
N GLY A 24 -14.13 11.53 2.01
CA GLY A 24 -12.85 11.87 1.37
C GLY A 24 -12.97 12.01 -0.14
N GLY A 25 -13.47 13.15 -0.61
CA GLY A 25 -13.43 13.50 -2.03
C GLY A 25 -12.01 13.86 -2.46
N GLY A 26 -11.17 12.86 -2.69
CA GLY A 26 -9.95 12.91 -3.48
C GLY A 26 -10.06 11.77 -4.50
N ALA A 27 -9.46 11.92 -5.69
CA ALA A 27 -9.23 10.74 -6.50
C ALA A 27 -8.32 9.84 -5.64
N GLY A 28 -8.82 8.69 -5.18
CA GLY A 28 -7.98 7.70 -4.51
C GLY A 28 -6.77 7.38 -5.38
N ALA A 29 -5.75 6.71 -4.80
CA ALA A 29 -4.55 6.33 -5.53
C ALA A 29 -4.89 5.71 -6.91
N PRO A 30 -4.06 5.88 -7.95
CA PRO A 30 -4.34 5.31 -9.26
C PRO A 30 -4.66 3.82 -9.20
N THR A 31 -5.40 3.31 -10.18
CA THR A 31 -5.78 1.89 -10.26
C THR A 31 -5.21 1.21 -11.50
N ASP A 32 -4.31 1.89 -12.22
CA ASP A 32 -3.72 1.44 -13.49
C ASP A 32 -2.22 1.15 -13.36
N ALA A 33 -1.73 0.95 -12.13
CA ALA A 33 -0.36 0.52 -11.90
C ALA A 33 -0.15 -0.87 -12.49
N SER A 34 1.05 -1.14 -13.01
CA SER A 34 1.42 -2.51 -13.33
C SER A 34 1.70 -3.28 -12.04
N GLU A 35 1.47 -4.60 -12.02
CA GLU A 35 1.89 -5.45 -10.89
C GLU A 35 3.39 -5.29 -10.60
N GLU A 36 4.22 -5.13 -11.64
CA GLU A 36 5.66 -4.92 -11.51
C GLU A 36 5.99 -3.61 -10.77
N ASP A 37 5.36 -2.50 -11.14
CA ASP A 37 5.58 -1.20 -10.49
C ASP A 37 5.04 -1.21 -9.05
N TYR A 38 3.85 -1.79 -8.84
CA TYR A 38 3.25 -1.95 -7.53
C TYR A 38 4.15 -2.77 -6.59
N CYS A 39 4.63 -3.94 -7.04
CA CYS A 39 5.49 -4.79 -6.25
C CYS A 39 6.87 -4.19 -6.01
N ALA A 40 7.43 -3.46 -6.98
CA ALA A 40 8.67 -2.71 -6.79
C ALA A 40 8.49 -1.62 -5.71
N GLY A 41 7.37 -0.89 -5.74
CA GLY A 41 7.00 0.06 -4.70
C GLY A 41 6.90 -0.61 -3.33
N TYR A 42 6.17 -1.73 -3.23
CA TYR A 42 6.01 -2.46 -1.98
C TYR A 42 7.35 -2.98 -1.42
N GLN A 43 8.22 -3.53 -2.28
CA GLN A 43 9.52 -4.07 -1.88
C GLN A 43 10.53 -2.99 -1.49
N SER A 44 10.39 -1.77 -2.02
CA SER A 44 11.30 -0.65 -1.72
C SER A 44 11.37 -0.33 -0.23
N LEU A 45 10.27 -0.49 0.51
CA LEU A 45 10.25 -0.30 1.97
C LEU A 45 11.27 -1.21 2.66
N PHE A 46 11.30 -2.50 2.29
CA PHE A 46 12.21 -3.47 2.90
C PHE A 46 13.66 -3.20 2.51
N ASP A 47 13.90 -2.82 1.26
CA ASP A 47 15.22 -2.43 0.78
C ASP A 47 15.75 -1.22 1.56
N ASP A 48 14.94 -0.18 1.74
CA ASP A 48 15.31 1.02 2.49
C ASP A 48 15.56 0.68 3.97
N MET A 49 14.66 -0.08 4.59
CA MET A 49 14.79 -0.52 5.99
C MET A 49 16.04 -1.35 6.24
N SER A 50 16.46 -2.17 5.27
CA SER A 50 17.69 -2.98 5.38
C SER A 50 18.96 -2.13 5.53
N THR A 51 18.92 -0.88 5.08
CA THR A 51 20.05 0.06 5.16
C THR A 51 20.05 0.91 6.45
N MET A 52 19.00 0.81 7.26
CA MET A 52 18.72 1.70 8.39
C MET A 52 18.98 1.07 9.77
N ALA A 53 19.96 0.17 9.87
CA ALA A 53 20.24 -0.56 11.11
C ALA A 53 20.55 0.31 12.34
N ASP A 54 21.01 1.56 12.15
CA ASP A 54 21.33 2.53 13.21
C ASP A 54 20.41 3.76 13.19
N ALA A 55 19.30 3.73 12.44
CA ALA A 55 18.37 4.84 12.33
C ALA A 55 17.56 5.03 13.63
N THR A 56 17.18 6.28 13.90
CA THR A 56 16.24 6.62 14.97
C THR A 56 14.80 6.29 14.58
N ASP A 57 13.92 6.10 15.56
CA ASP A 57 12.48 5.87 15.31
C ASP A 57 11.89 6.93 14.37
N ALA A 58 12.26 8.20 14.55
CA ALA A 58 11.78 9.29 13.71
C ALA A 58 12.25 9.18 12.24
N GLU A 59 13.47 8.68 12.00
CA GLU A 59 13.97 8.44 10.64
C GLU A 59 13.25 7.25 9.99
N ILE A 60 12.97 6.20 10.77
CA ILE A 60 12.20 5.03 10.33
C ILE A 60 10.77 5.46 9.96
N ILE A 61 10.08 6.20 10.84
CA ILE A 61 8.72 6.69 10.59
C ILE A 61 8.69 7.60 9.35
N ALA A 62 9.66 8.51 9.20
CA ALA A 62 9.74 9.35 8.02
C ALA A 62 9.89 8.52 6.72
N GLN A 63 10.67 7.44 6.74
CA GLN A 63 10.79 6.55 5.58
C GLN A 63 9.50 5.80 5.29
N ILE A 64 8.79 5.31 6.31
CA ILE A 64 7.51 4.61 6.13
C ILE A 64 6.47 5.56 5.52
N LYS A 65 6.43 6.83 5.95
CA LYS A 65 5.55 7.86 5.39
C LYS A 65 5.90 8.21 3.95
N ASP A 66 7.18 8.35 3.62
CA ASP A 66 7.65 8.60 2.24
C ASP A 66 7.31 7.42 1.31
N TRP A 67 7.45 6.20 1.82
CA TRP A 67 7.02 5.00 1.13
C TRP A 67 5.50 4.98 0.88
N ALA A 68 4.69 5.28 1.90
CA ALA A 68 3.23 5.32 1.74
C ALA A 68 2.80 6.36 0.69
N ALA A 69 3.39 7.56 0.72
CA ALA A 69 3.14 8.58 -0.30
C ALA A 69 3.53 8.09 -1.71
N THR A 70 4.67 7.41 -1.84
CA THR A 70 5.11 6.82 -3.12
C THR A 70 4.15 5.74 -3.61
N MET A 71 3.63 4.90 -2.71
CA MET A 71 2.63 3.88 -3.02
C MET A 71 1.30 4.51 -3.45
N GLU A 72 0.85 5.57 -2.78
CA GLU A 72 -0.35 6.32 -3.19
C GLU A 72 -0.20 6.97 -4.56
N GLU A 73 0.99 7.48 -4.89
CA GLU A 73 1.27 8.02 -6.22
C GLU A 73 1.35 6.95 -7.30
N THR A 74 1.92 5.79 -6.97
CA THR A 74 2.04 4.63 -7.87
C THR A 74 0.67 4.03 -8.16
N GLY A 75 -0.15 3.89 -7.12
CA GLY A 75 -1.44 3.24 -7.20
C GLY A 75 -1.37 1.72 -7.11
N THR A 76 -2.49 1.07 -7.42
CA THR A 76 -2.66 -0.38 -7.36
C THR A 76 -2.95 -0.94 -8.75
N PRO A 77 -2.75 -2.24 -8.96
CA PRO A 77 -3.19 -2.92 -10.18
C PRO A 77 -4.71 -2.88 -10.37
N GLU A 78 -5.16 -2.93 -11.64
CA GLU A 78 -6.60 -2.93 -12.00
C GLU A 78 -7.34 -4.19 -11.52
N ASP A 79 -6.61 -5.28 -11.28
CA ASP A 79 -7.16 -6.58 -10.89
C ASP A 79 -7.12 -6.82 -9.37
N MET A 80 -6.62 -5.86 -8.59
CA MET A 80 -6.69 -5.90 -7.13
C MET A 80 -8.17 -5.95 -6.69
N PRO A 81 -8.58 -6.92 -5.84
CA PRO A 81 -9.93 -6.99 -5.30
C PRO A 81 -10.34 -5.69 -4.59
N GLU A 82 -11.62 -5.34 -4.64
CA GLU A 82 -12.13 -4.09 -4.03
C GLU A 82 -11.82 -4.02 -2.52
N ASP A 83 -11.94 -5.13 -1.79
CA ASP A 83 -11.62 -5.19 -0.36
C ASP A 83 -10.11 -5.02 -0.11
N ALA A 84 -9.25 -5.65 -0.91
CA ALA A 84 -7.79 -5.43 -0.86
C ALA A 84 -7.43 -3.97 -1.20
N ARG A 85 -8.15 -3.36 -2.14
CA ARG A 85 -7.96 -1.96 -2.49
C ARG A 85 -8.35 -1.03 -1.35
N ALA A 86 -9.46 -1.31 -0.67
CA ALA A 86 -9.86 -0.57 0.51
C ALA A 86 -8.84 -0.75 1.66
N GLY A 87 -8.27 -1.94 1.82
CA GLY A 87 -7.20 -2.22 2.77
C GLY A 87 -5.92 -1.44 2.48
N PHE A 88 -5.54 -1.35 1.20
CA PHE A 88 -4.44 -0.50 0.74
C PHE A 88 -4.67 0.96 1.14
N GLU A 89 -5.80 1.55 0.77
CA GLU A 89 -6.11 2.96 1.09
C GLU A 89 -6.17 3.22 2.61
N THR A 90 -6.73 2.27 3.36
CA THR A 90 -6.76 2.33 4.83
C THR A 90 -5.35 2.31 5.40
N THR A 91 -4.48 1.40 4.92
CA THR A 91 -3.10 1.29 5.39
C THR A 91 -2.29 2.55 5.10
N MET A 92 -2.43 3.14 3.90
CA MET A 92 -1.73 4.39 3.56
C MET A 92 -2.20 5.55 4.44
N THR A 93 -3.52 5.65 4.66
CA THR A 93 -4.12 6.68 5.53
C THR A 93 -3.62 6.55 6.97
N LEU A 94 -3.60 5.33 7.51
CA LEU A 94 -3.09 5.05 8.85
C LEU A 94 -1.64 5.51 9.00
N ILE A 95 -0.79 5.25 8.01
CA ILE A 95 0.62 5.66 8.01
C ILE A 95 0.76 7.19 7.93
N ASP A 96 0.00 7.86 7.07
CA ASP A 96 0.04 9.33 6.95
C ASP A 96 -0.38 10.02 8.25
N ASP A 97 -1.38 9.45 8.93
CA ASP A 97 -1.93 9.93 10.20
C ASP A 97 -0.97 9.74 11.39
N LEU A 98 0.10 8.95 11.25
CA LEU A 98 1.13 8.84 12.31
C LEU A 98 1.85 10.18 12.53
N ASP A 99 2.03 10.52 13.80
CA ASP A 99 2.87 11.66 14.19
C ASP A 99 4.33 11.47 13.71
N ASP A 100 4.99 12.55 13.30
CA ASP A 100 6.38 12.50 12.83
C ASP A 100 7.38 12.06 13.92
N ASP A 101 6.99 12.17 15.19
CA ASP A 101 7.72 11.67 16.35
C ASP A 101 7.11 10.40 16.96
N ALA A 102 6.27 9.68 16.21
CA ALA A 102 5.75 8.37 16.59
C ALA A 102 6.89 7.40 16.95
N LYS A 103 6.55 6.42 17.78
CA LYS A 103 7.43 5.36 18.25
C LYS A 103 6.96 4.03 17.67
N GLN A 104 7.83 3.04 17.77
CA GLN A 104 7.47 1.66 17.42
C GLN A 104 6.16 1.20 18.12
N GLU A 105 5.98 1.60 19.38
CA GLU A 105 4.78 1.29 20.16
C GLU A 105 3.49 1.93 19.62
N ASP A 106 3.59 3.01 18.84
CA ASP A 106 2.44 3.65 18.18
C ASP A 106 2.12 2.91 16.89
N PHE A 107 3.16 2.49 16.16
CA PHE A 107 3.03 1.65 14.97
C PHE A 107 2.42 0.28 15.30
N GLU A 108 2.81 -0.34 16.41
CA GLU A 108 2.22 -1.61 16.89
C GLU A 108 0.74 -1.50 17.25
N LYS A 109 0.20 -0.29 17.40
CA LYS A 109 -1.20 -0.04 17.74
C LYS A 109 -1.98 0.66 16.64
N ILE A 110 -1.36 0.81 15.47
CA ILE A 110 -1.92 1.61 14.37
C ILE A 110 -3.25 1.04 13.86
N ASP A 111 -3.46 -0.27 14.06
CA ASP A 111 -4.65 -1.01 13.68
C ASP A 111 -5.68 -1.18 14.83
N GLU A 112 -5.38 -0.76 16.07
CA GLU A 112 -6.25 -0.99 17.24
C GLU A 112 -7.61 -0.29 17.13
N ASP A 113 -7.67 0.82 16.40
CA ASP A 113 -8.87 1.64 16.21
C ASP A 113 -9.69 1.23 14.97
N LEU A 114 -9.23 0.24 14.20
CA LEU A 114 -9.96 -0.26 13.03
C LEU A 114 -11.24 -0.99 13.43
N THR A 115 -12.27 -0.82 12.61
CA THR A 115 -13.48 -1.63 12.68
C THR A 115 -13.23 -3.04 12.14
N GLU A 116 -14.13 -3.99 12.46
CA GLU A 116 -14.04 -5.37 11.94
C GLU A 116 -13.98 -5.42 10.40
N ASP A 117 -14.69 -4.50 9.73
CA ASP A 117 -14.70 -4.41 8.27
C ASP A 117 -13.36 -3.87 7.74
N GLU A 118 -12.79 -2.83 8.36
CA GLU A 118 -11.49 -2.27 7.96
C GLU A 118 -10.35 -3.26 8.22
N THR A 119 -10.35 -3.97 9.35
CA THR A 119 -9.39 -5.05 9.62
C THR A 119 -9.45 -6.13 8.54
N ALA A 120 -10.65 -6.56 8.14
CA ALA A 120 -10.79 -7.57 7.09
C ALA A 120 -10.27 -7.08 5.72
N GLN A 121 -10.43 -5.79 5.43
CA GLN A 121 -9.89 -5.19 4.21
C GLN A 121 -8.36 -5.14 4.23
N VAL A 122 -7.75 -4.76 5.35
CA VAL A 122 -6.30 -4.80 5.55
C VAL A 122 -5.76 -6.24 5.42
N ASP A 123 -6.44 -7.24 5.99
CA ASP A 123 -6.07 -8.65 5.85
C ASP A 123 -6.11 -9.13 4.37
N GLU A 124 -7.14 -8.70 3.61
CA GLU A 124 -7.26 -9.03 2.18
C GLU A 124 -6.18 -8.32 1.36
N PHE A 125 -5.82 -7.09 1.73
CA PHE A 125 -4.70 -6.35 1.15
C PHE A 125 -3.36 -7.08 1.37
N ASP A 126 -3.08 -7.50 2.60
CA ASP A 126 -1.87 -8.24 2.95
C ASP A 126 -1.79 -9.58 2.19
N THR A 127 -2.92 -10.27 2.08
CA THR A 127 -3.05 -11.52 1.34
C THR A 127 -2.77 -11.32 -0.15
N TYR A 128 -3.45 -10.36 -0.79
CA TYR A 128 -3.23 -10.04 -2.20
C TYR A 128 -1.77 -9.67 -2.46
N THR A 129 -1.19 -8.82 -1.63
CA THR A 129 0.19 -8.35 -1.80
C THR A 129 1.18 -9.48 -1.66
N THR A 130 0.97 -10.38 -0.71
CA THR A 130 1.82 -11.57 -0.54
C THR A 130 1.70 -12.53 -1.73
N ASP A 131 0.48 -12.77 -2.22
CA ASP A 131 0.26 -13.66 -3.36
C ASP A 131 0.79 -13.10 -4.69
N THR A 132 0.74 -11.77 -4.84
CA THR A 132 1.12 -11.06 -6.08
C THR A 132 2.62 -10.75 -6.12
N CYS A 133 3.15 -10.17 -5.04
CA CYS A 133 4.55 -9.72 -4.96
C CYS A 133 5.49 -10.75 -4.35
N GLY A 134 4.95 -11.83 -3.79
CA GLY A 134 5.69 -12.81 -3.01
C GLY A 134 5.95 -12.32 -1.59
N SER A 135 6.15 -13.27 -0.68
CA SER A 135 6.53 -12.93 0.68
C SER A 135 8.03 -12.52 0.69
N PRO A 136 8.43 -11.45 1.40
CA PRO A 136 9.85 -11.08 1.50
C PRO A 136 10.71 -12.19 2.13
N MET A 137 10.07 -13.14 2.83
CA MET A 137 10.69 -14.34 3.39
C MET A 137 10.85 -15.49 2.38
N ASP A 138 10.10 -15.52 1.27
CA ASP A 138 10.23 -16.58 0.25
C ASP A 138 11.49 -16.42 -0.61
N ASN A 139 12.04 -15.21 -0.67
CA ASN A 139 13.31 -14.91 -1.35
C ASN A 139 14.54 -15.21 -0.49
N LEU A 140 14.36 -15.63 0.76
CA LEU A 140 15.40 -16.31 1.51
C LEU A 140 15.40 -17.76 1.07
N GLU A 141 16.27 -18.12 0.12
CA GLU A 141 16.65 -19.51 -0.13
C GLU A 141 17.05 -20.15 1.21
N VAL A 142 16.12 -20.81 1.87
CA VAL A 142 16.40 -21.69 3.00
C VAL A 142 17.29 -22.76 2.39
N PRO A 143 18.59 -22.86 2.73
CA PRO A 143 19.40 -23.95 2.23
C PRO A 143 18.69 -25.23 2.67
N GLU A 144 18.27 -26.06 1.72
CA GLU A 144 17.65 -27.35 1.98
C GLU A 144 18.58 -28.12 2.90
N ILE A 145 18.30 -28.10 4.21
CA ILE A 145 19.03 -28.91 5.17
C ILE A 145 18.64 -30.33 4.79
N PRO A 146 19.57 -31.17 4.29
CA PRO A 146 19.20 -32.51 3.88
C PRO A 146 18.62 -33.19 5.12
N THR A 147 17.34 -33.55 5.06
CA THR A 147 16.70 -34.44 6.03
C THR A 147 17.27 -35.85 5.84
N GLU A 148 18.56 -36.00 6.12
CA GLU A 148 19.23 -37.29 6.25
C GLU A 148 19.46 -37.47 7.74
N THR A 149 18.58 -38.23 8.40
CA THR A 149 18.98 -38.94 9.61
C THR A 149 18.63 -40.42 9.43
N PRO A 150 19.57 -41.32 9.73
CA PRO A 150 19.73 -42.60 9.07
C PRO A 150 18.87 -43.67 9.74
N SER A 151 18.41 -44.64 8.95
CA SER A 151 17.99 -45.93 9.49
C SER A 151 19.23 -46.69 10.00
N GLN A 152 19.45 -46.73 11.31
CA GLN A 152 20.22 -47.76 12.02
C GLN A 152 19.60 -47.99 13.42
#